data_AF-T0ZE96-F1
#
_entry.id   AF-T0ZE96-F1
#
_cell.length_a   1.000
_cell.length_b   1.000
_cell.length_c   1.000
_cell.angle_alpha   90.00
_cell.angle_beta   90.00
_cell.angle_gamma   90.00
#
_symmetry.space_group_name_H-M   'P 1'
#
loop_
_entity.id
_entity.type
_entity.pdbx_description
1 polymer ?
#
loop_
_entity_poly.entity_id
_entity_poly.type
_entity_poly.pdbx_seq_one_letter_code
_entity_poly.pdbx_strand_id
1 'polypeptide(L)'
;MARLVAVNVPTTWQHLAPLQNEFDARMFGAINDMLLDMLAAIARCDYEQRRQRQAQGIEKAKVAGKYRGRQVDQTRYGAVNRLLASGSSWSEVQRTIGLGVKPRTRASV
;
A
#
# COMPACT_ATOMS: atom_id res chain seq x y z
N MET A 1 30.04 -2.52 -2.98
CA MET A 1 29.11 -2.51 -4.13
C MET A 1 28.44 -3.87 -4.22
N ALA A 2 27.12 -3.90 -4.33
CA ALA A 2 26.38 -5.15 -4.56
C ALA A 2 26.43 -5.46 -6.06
N ARG A 3 26.64 -6.74 -6.42
CA ARG A 3 26.72 -7.18 -7.82
C ARG A 3 25.45 -7.94 -8.17
N LEU A 4 24.68 -7.40 -9.11
CA LEU A 4 23.45 -8.04 -9.55
C LEU A 4 23.75 -9.12 -10.60
N VAL A 5 23.30 -10.35 -10.34
CA VAL A 5 23.47 -11.49 -11.24
C VAL A 5 22.10 -12.13 -11.47
N ALA A 6 21.69 -12.21 -12.72
CA ALA A 6 20.44 -12.86 -13.11
C ALA A 6 20.76 -14.20 -13.78
N VAL A 7 20.34 -15.31 -13.18
CA VAL A 7 20.62 -16.68 -13.67
C VAL A 7 20.20 -16.88 -15.13
N ASN A 8 19.14 -16.19 -15.57
CA ASN A 8 18.60 -16.32 -16.93
C ASN A 8 19.23 -15.35 -17.94
N VAL A 9 20.17 -14.49 -17.53
CA VAL A 9 20.81 -13.51 -18.41
C VAL A 9 22.29 -13.87 -18.55
N PRO A 10 22.69 -14.56 -19.65
CA PRO A 10 24.05 -15.08 -19.84
C PRO A 10 25.17 -14.07 -19.58
N THR A 11 24.95 -12.82 -19.98
CA THR A 11 25.92 -11.73 -19.82
C THR A 11 26.20 -11.37 -18.36
N THR A 12 25.29 -11.66 -17.42
CA THR A 12 25.44 -11.27 -16.01
C THR A 12 26.19 -12.29 -15.16
N TRP A 13 26.04 -13.60 -15.43
CA TRP A 13 26.76 -14.64 -14.70
C TRP A 13 28.06 -15.08 -15.37
N GLN A 14 28.22 -14.91 -16.69
CA GLN A 14 29.53 -15.11 -17.33
C GLN A 14 30.59 -14.17 -16.75
N HIS A 15 30.19 -13.01 -16.26
CA HIS A 15 31.03 -12.06 -15.53
C HIS A 15 31.46 -12.55 -14.13
N LEU A 16 30.85 -13.60 -13.54
CA LEU A 16 31.29 -14.22 -12.27
C LEU A 16 32.52 -15.11 -12.43
N ALA A 17 32.80 -15.60 -13.65
CA ALA A 17 34.06 -16.28 -13.92
C ALA A 17 35.23 -15.32 -13.68
N PRO A 18 36.39 -15.80 -13.19
CA PRO A 18 37.57 -14.96 -13.05
C PRO A 18 37.91 -14.35 -14.41
N LEU A 19 37.67 -13.04 -14.53
CA LEU A 19 37.92 -12.28 -15.75
C LEU A 19 39.43 -12.30 -15.98
N GLN A 20 39.83 -12.76 -17.17
CA GLN A 20 41.24 -12.81 -17.53
C GLN A 20 41.81 -11.40 -17.80
N ASN A 21 40.96 -10.38 -18.04
CA ASN A 21 41.35 -9.02 -18.41
C ASN A 21 40.65 -7.93 -17.56
N GLU A 22 41.40 -6.91 -17.13
CA GLU A 22 40.91 -5.75 -16.35
C GLU A 22 39.90 -4.88 -17.12
N PHE A 23 40.05 -4.77 -18.44
CA PHE A 23 39.14 -4.03 -19.32
C PHE A 23 37.71 -4.56 -19.25
N ASP A 24 37.56 -5.88 -19.34
CA ASP A 24 36.26 -6.54 -19.27
C ASP A 24 35.61 -6.30 -17.91
N ALA A 25 36.39 -6.31 -16.83
CA ALA A 25 35.91 -6.01 -15.48
C ALA A 25 35.30 -4.60 -15.37
N ARG A 26 35.95 -3.60 -15.96
CA ARG A 26 35.45 -2.21 -15.97
C ARG A 26 34.19 -2.06 -16.84
N MET A 27 34.16 -2.68 -18.03
CA MET A 27 32.98 -2.64 -18.89
C MET A 27 31.75 -3.26 -18.22
N PHE A 28 31.89 -4.46 -17.65
CA PHE A 28 30.77 -5.13 -16.99
C PHE A 28 30.32 -4.43 -15.70
N GLY A 29 31.23 -3.79 -14.98
CA GLY A 29 30.88 -2.91 -13.86
C GLY A 29 29.98 -1.76 -14.30
N ALA A 30 30.37 -1.04 -15.37
CA ALA A 30 29.59 0.06 -15.92
C ALA A 30 28.21 -0.40 -16.44
N ILE A 31 28.14 -1.58 -17.07
CA ILE A 31 26.87 -2.17 -17.51
C ILE A 31 25.98 -2.50 -16.30
N ASN A 32 26.53 -3.03 -15.21
CA ASN A 32 25.74 -3.34 -14.02
C ASN A 32 25.14 -2.07 -13.40
N ASP A 33 25.94 -1.01 -13.28
CA ASP A 33 25.50 0.27 -12.74
C ASP A 33 24.39 0.88 -13.61
N MET A 34 24.59 0.92 -14.93
CA MET A 34 23.57 1.42 -15.88
C MET A 34 22.28 0.58 -15.83
N LEU A 35 22.37 -0.75 -15.68
CA LEU A 35 21.21 -1.60 -15.53
C LEU A 35 20.43 -1.29 -14.25
N LEU A 36 21.12 -1.03 -13.13
CA LEU A 36 20.49 -0.63 -11.88
C LEU A 36 19.79 0.73 -12.02
N ASP A 37 20.44 1.70 -12.66
CA ASP A 37 19.86 3.02 -12.92
C ASP A 37 18.63 2.93 -13.83
N MET A 38 18.70 2.09 -14.86
CA MET A 38 17.57 1.84 -15.75
C MET A 38 16.40 1.18 -15.01
N LEU A 39 16.65 0.17 -14.18
CA LEU A 39 15.62 -0.48 -13.36
C LEU A 39 15.00 0.50 -12.36
N ALA A 40 15.80 1.37 -11.75
CA ALA A 40 15.31 2.42 -10.85
C ALA A 40 14.40 3.42 -11.60
N ALA A 41 14.79 3.81 -12.81
CA ALA A 41 13.99 4.71 -13.65
C ALA A 41 12.66 4.06 -14.07
N ILE A 42 12.67 2.79 -14.48
CA ILE A 42 11.45 2.04 -14.83
C ILE A 42 10.54 1.90 -13.61
N ALA A 43 11.08 1.54 -12.44
CA ALA A 43 10.30 1.40 -11.21
C ALA A 43 9.60 2.71 -10.84
N ARG A 44 10.28 3.84 -11.02
CA ARG A 44 9.70 5.17 -10.82
C ARG A 44 8.58 5.47 -11.81
N CYS A 45 8.83 5.26 -13.10
CA CYS A 45 7.83 5.48 -14.15
C CYS A 45 6.55 4.66 -13.89
N ASP A 46 6.68 3.38 -13.56
CA ASP A 46 5.53 2.52 -13.28
C ASP A 46 4.79 2.93 -11.99
N TYR A 47 5.49 3.39 -10.95
CA TYR A 47 4.86 3.96 -9.76
C TYR A 47 4.00 5.19 -10.08
N GLU A 48 4.56 6.13 -10.84
CA GLU A 48 3.86 7.36 -11.25
C GLU A 48 2.63 7.02 -12.11
N GLN A 49 2.77 6.08 -13.05
CA GLN A 49 1.67 5.62 -13.90
C GLN A 49 0.56 4.96 -13.08
N ARG A 50 0.89 4.10 -12.10
CA ARG A 50 -0.08 3.47 -11.19
C ARG A 50 -0.85 4.51 -10.37
N ARG A 51 -0.14 5.51 -9.82
CA ARG A 51 -0.74 6.63 -9.09
C ARG A 51 -1.74 7.42 -9.94
N GLN A 52 -1.36 7.75 -11.18
CA GLN A 52 -2.24 8.48 -12.10
C GLN A 52 -3.51 7.70 -12.42
N ARG A 53 -3.40 6.39 -12.75
CA ARG A 53 -4.57 5.55 -13.01
C ARG A 53 -5.48 5.42 -11.79
N GLN A 54 -4.90 5.28 -10.60
CA GLN A 54 -5.66 5.21 -9.36
C GLN A 54 -6.42 6.52 -9.11
N ALA A 55 -5.78 7.67 -9.30
CA ALA A 55 -6.42 8.97 -9.15
C ALA A 55 -7.61 9.15 -10.12
N GLN A 56 -7.42 8.78 -11.39
CA GLN A 56 -8.51 8.78 -12.38
C GLN A 56 -9.66 7.84 -11.99
N GLY A 57 -9.34 6.65 -11.48
CA GLY A 57 -10.33 5.69 -10.99
C GLY A 57 -11.12 6.21 -9.79
N ILE A 58 -10.43 6.84 -8.83
CA ILE A 58 -11.05 7.49 -7.67
C ILE A 58 -12.00 8.58 -8.13
N GLU A 59 -11.57 9.45 -9.05
CA GLU A 59 -12.39 10.57 -9.51
C GLU A 59 -13.67 10.08 -10.21
N LYS A 60 -13.54 9.11 -11.12
CA LYS A 60 -14.71 8.45 -11.74
C LYS A 60 -15.65 7.83 -10.71
N ALA A 61 -15.12 7.15 -9.70
CA ALA A 61 -15.93 6.52 -8.66
C ALA A 61 -16.56 7.54 -7.69
N LYS A 62 -15.95 8.70 -7.47
CA LYS A 62 -16.55 9.83 -6.73
C LYS A 62 -17.73 10.42 -7.51
N VAL A 63 -17.55 10.71 -8.80
CA VAL A 63 -18.62 11.20 -9.69
C VAL A 63 -19.79 10.21 -9.74
N ALA A 64 -19.49 8.90 -9.80
CA ALA A 64 -20.49 7.84 -9.74
C ALA A 64 -21.09 7.58 -8.34
N GLY A 65 -20.72 8.36 -7.31
CA GLY A 65 -21.29 8.23 -5.96
C GLY A 65 -20.95 6.94 -5.22
N LYS A 66 -19.89 6.21 -5.62
CA LYS A 66 -19.50 4.94 -4.99
C LYS A 66 -18.85 5.13 -3.62
N TYR A 67 -18.21 6.27 -3.37
CA TYR A 67 -17.60 6.60 -2.08
C TYR A 67 -18.66 7.08 -1.09
N ARG A 68 -19.27 6.14 -0.35
CA ARG A 68 -20.29 6.44 0.68
C ARG A 68 -19.70 6.57 2.10
N GLY A 69 -18.38 6.44 2.24
CA GLY A 69 -17.70 6.37 3.54
C GLY A 69 -18.05 5.11 4.33
N ARG A 70 -17.57 5.04 5.57
CA ARG A 70 -17.91 3.93 6.50
C ARG A 70 -19.39 4.02 6.86
N GLN A 71 -20.15 2.98 6.53
CA GLN A 71 -21.55 2.89 6.91
C GLN A 71 -21.69 2.70 8.44
N VAL A 72 -22.77 3.24 8.97
CA VAL A 72 -23.15 3.13 10.38
C VAL A 72 -23.59 1.68 10.65
N ASP A 73 -23.02 1.05 11.67
CA ASP A 73 -23.42 -0.29 12.10
C ASP A 73 -24.69 -0.21 12.95
N GLN A 74 -25.84 -0.27 12.27
CA GLN A 74 -27.15 -0.08 12.89
C GLN A 74 -27.42 -1.07 14.04
N THR A 75 -26.94 -2.31 13.93
CA THR A 75 -27.09 -3.34 14.96
C THR A 75 -26.39 -2.94 16.25
N ARG A 76 -25.16 -2.41 16.15
CA ARG A 76 -24.42 -1.91 17.31
C ARG A 76 -25.08 -0.69 17.93
N TYR A 77 -25.58 0.25 17.12
CA TYR A 77 -26.32 1.41 17.64
C TYR A 77 -27.62 1.00 18.34
N GLY A 78 -28.34 0.01 17.81
CA GLY A 78 -29.53 -0.54 18.47
C GLY A 78 -29.21 -1.17 19.83
N ALA A 79 -28.10 -1.89 19.96
CA ALA A 79 -27.66 -2.44 21.23
C ALA A 79 -27.28 -1.33 22.24
N VAL A 80 -26.58 -0.29 21.80
CA VAL A 80 -26.27 0.88 22.64
C VAL A 80 -27.54 1.56 23.14
N ASN A 81 -28.50 1.83 22.24
CA ASN A 81 -29.75 2.50 22.60
C ASN A 81 -30.57 1.69 23.62
N ARG A 82 -30.59 0.36 23.51
CA ARG A 82 -31.25 -0.52 24.50
C ARG A 82 -30.60 -0.44 25.87
N LEU A 83 -29.26 -0.46 25.95
CA LEU A 83 -28.55 -0.38 27.22
C LEU A 83 -28.68 1.00 27.88
N LEU A 84 -28.70 2.07 27.08
CA LEU A 84 -28.98 3.41 27.58
C LEU A 84 -30.42 3.53 28.09
N ALA A 85 -31.39 2.96 27.38
CA ALA A 85 -32.78 2.93 27.82
C ALA A 85 -32.99 2.12 29.10
N SER A 86 -32.17 1.09 29.37
CA SER A 86 -32.18 0.35 30.63
C SER A 86 -31.45 1.07 31.78
N GLY A 87 -30.98 2.30 31.58
CA GLY A 87 -30.32 3.10 32.62
C GLY A 87 -28.85 2.74 32.87
N SER A 88 -28.23 1.92 32.02
CA SER A 88 -26.83 1.52 32.17
C SER A 88 -25.89 2.71 31.94
N SER A 89 -24.83 2.80 32.74
CA SER A 89 -23.83 3.87 32.61
C SER A 89 -23.03 3.73 31.31
N TRP A 90 -22.52 4.85 30.78
CA TRP A 90 -21.76 4.85 29.52
C TRP A 90 -20.51 3.94 29.55
N SER A 91 -19.83 3.88 30.70
CA SER A 91 -18.67 2.99 30.90
C SER A 91 -19.05 1.51 30.83
N GLU A 92 -20.27 1.16 31.25
CA GLU A 92 -20.80 -0.20 31.19
C GLU A 92 -21.20 -0.58 29.77
N VAL A 93 -21.85 0.32 29.03
CA VAL A 93 -22.14 0.15 27.60
C VAL A 93 -20.85 -0.08 26.80
N GLN A 94 -19.80 0.69 27.08
CA GLN A 94 -18.49 0.54 26.43
C GLN A 94 -17.85 -0.81 26.71
N ARG A 95 -17.93 -1.29 27.95
CA ARG A 95 -17.38 -2.60 28.34
C ARG A 95 -18.13 -3.75 27.67
N THR A 96 -19.46 -3.65 27.60
CA THR A 96 -20.33 -4.73 27.07
C THR A 96 -20.29 -4.82 25.54
N ILE A 97 -20.22 -3.68 24.84
CA ILE A 97 -20.22 -3.64 23.36
C ILE A 97 -18.79 -3.55 22.79
N GLY A 98 -17.78 -3.26 23.61
CA GLY A 98 -16.39 -3.09 23.17
C GLY A 98 -16.19 -1.81 22.35
N LEU A 99 -16.84 -0.71 22.75
CA LEU A 99 -16.74 0.58 22.06
C LEU A 99 -15.60 1.44 22.63
N GLY A 100 -14.84 2.08 21.73
CA GLY A 100 -13.88 3.12 22.10
C GLY A 100 -14.55 4.40 22.61
N VAL A 101 -13.79 5.25 23.31
CA VAL A 101 -14.29 6.41 24.08
C VAL A 101 -15.07 7.44 23.24
N LYS A 102 -14.82 7.48 21.93
CA LYS A 102 -15.57 8.30 20.96
C LYS A 102 -16.13 7.40 19.84
N PRO A 103 -17.37 6.89 19.95
CA PRO A 103 -18.08 6.47 18.76
C PRO A 103 -18.29 7.72 17.88
N ARG A 104 -17.90 7.64 16.61
CA ARG A 104 -18.09 8.74 15.64
C ARG A 104 -19.57 8.82 15.29
N THR A 105 -20.34 9.51 16.12
CA THR A 105 -21.78 9.75 15.95
C THR A 105 -22.01 10.73 14.81
N ARG A 106 -22.28 10.20 13.62
CA ARG A 106 -23.08 10.86 12.58
C ARG A 106 -24.32 9.99 12.37
N ALA A 107 -25.12 9.83 13.43
CA ALA A 107 -26.50 9.41 13.29
C ALA A 107 -27.32 10.68 13.54
N SER A 108 -27.67 11.38 12.47
CA SER A 108 -28.80 12.29 12.50
C SER A 108 -30.02 11.46 12.89
N VAL A 109 -30.57 11.78 14.06
CA VAL A 109 -31.95 11.46 14.44
C VAL A 109 -32.89 12.00 13.37
#